data_AF-A0AAJ2F194-F1
#
_entry.id   AF-A0AAJ2F194-F1
#
_cell.length_a   1.000
_cell.length_b   1.000
_cell.length_c   1.000
_cell.angle_alpha   90.00
_cell.angle_beta   90.00
_cell.angle_gamma   90.00
#
_symmetry.space_group_name_H-M   'P 1'
#
loop_
_entity.id
_entity.type
_entity.pdbx_description
1 polymer ?
#
loop_
_entity_poly.entity_id
_entity_poly.type
_entity_poly.pdbx_seq_one_letter_code
_entity_poly.pdbx_strand_id
1 'polypeptide(L)'
;MSTPKFIKKLAVLVAIEATVGTIVVPVAADAIEVSDVTLTPIEGDEVDQGVIRPYFGASETALVTLYRKIAFSVGFAGVAVPGDLPGWTTLMRACAASVTNTPAPGPGAGTVFAPVTDGVESVSIYATVDGMLYKMAGARANVKAQVDAKQIPKWQYEFTGSFLPVVDVGAMPAVNYSKFLRPLGVNKLNTSLVLDGFAAACNSFAFDFGNQVVKQDLMNVDTTEITGRASTGSVTFRNTSVATKNWIEMAREGVKVPLLLTHGRVVSNPADTSNTVVISAPLAQIGKPTFSEQDGIQMITVPLRYIPTNAGNDEWAITA
;
A
#
# COMPACT_ATOMS: atom_id res chain seq x y z
N MET A 1 36.95 -14.05 10.31
CA MET A 1 36.33 -12.90 9.61
C MET A 1 34.84 -13.16 9.54
N SER A 2 34.00 -12.15 9.80
CA SER A 2 32.54 -12.30 9.60
C SER A 2 32.24 -12.47 8.11
N THR A 3 31.42 -13.46 7.77
CA THR A 3 30.92 -13.61 6.40
C THR A 3 29.88 -12.52 6.14
N PRO A 4 30.05 -11.66 5.11
CA PRO A 4 29.10 -10.58 4.84
C PRO A 4 27.74 -11.13 4.40
N LYS A 5 26.67 -10.40 4.73
CA LYS A 5 25.30 -10.69 4.29
C LYS A 5 24.87 -9.69 3.22
N PHE A 6 24.34 -10.17 2.10
CA PHE A 6 23.97 -9.32 0.98
C PHE A 6 22.48 -8.97 0.96
N ILE A 7 22.14 -7.70 1.17
CA ILE A 7 20.73 -7.24 1.14
C ILE A 7 20.05 -7.41 -0.23
N LYS A 8 20.83 -7.39 -1.32
CA LYS A 8 20.32 -7.67 -2.68
C LYS A 8 19.94 -9.14 -2.90
N LYS A 9 20.27 -10.02 -1.96
CA LYS A 9 19.85 -11.43 -1.91
C LYS A 9 18.74 -11.56 -0.87
N LEU A 10 17.63 -10.89 -1.13
CA LEU A 10 16.45 -10.83 -0.28
C LEU A 10 15.26 -11.47 -0.99
N ALA A 11 14.48 -12.26 -0.25
CA ALA A 11 13.20 -12.80 -0.70
C ALA A 11 12.13 -12.49 0.35
N VAL A 12 10.98 -11.97 -0.09
CA VAL A 12 9.82 -11.71 0.77
C VAL A 12 8.69 -12.63 0.33
N LEU A 13 8.15 -13.40 1.27
CA LEU A 13 6.96 -14.23 1.07
C LEU A 13 5.89 -13.80 2.08
N VAL A 14 4.64 -13.71 1.63
CA VAL A 14 3.53 -13.23 2.46
C VAL A 14 2.32 -14.14 2.31
N ALA A 15 1.88 -14.74 3.41
CA ALA A 15 0.73 -15.64 3.46
C ALA A 15 -0.35 -15.09 4.40
N ILE A 16 -1.62 -15.30 4.06
CA ILE A 16 -2.76 -14.86 4.87
C ILE A 16 -2.96 -15.80 6.04
N GLU A 17 -3.22 -15.24 7.21
CA GLU A 17 -3.47 -16.00 8.43
C GLU A 17 -4.94 -16.39 8.55
N ALA A 18 -5.22 -17.67 8.78
CA ALA A 18 -6.57 -18.13 9.13
C ALA A 18 -6.96 -17.72 10.56
N THR A 19 -5.97 -17.51 11.43
CA THR A 19 -6.13 -17.02 12.80
C THR A 19 -5.01 -16.03 13.08
N VAL A 20 -5.38 -14.81 13.48
CA VAL A 20 -4.45 -13.71 13.70
C VAL A 20 -3.30 -14.12 14.63
N GLY A 21 -2.07 -13.83 14.23
CA GLY A 21 -0.87 -14.13 15.00
C GLY A 21 -0.39 -15.58 14.91
N THR A 22 -1.12 -16.46 14.23
CA THR A 22 -0.67 -17.84 13.97
C THR A 22 0.10 -17.89 12.66
N ILE A 23 1.42 -18.12 12.76
CA ILE A 23 2.31 -18.18 11.60
C ILE A 23 1.84 -19.23 10.59
N VAL A 24 1.71 -18.79 9.34
CA VAL A 24 1.52 -19.63 8.17
C VAL A 24 2.86 -19.81 7.46
N VAL A 25 3.19 -21.05 7.09
CA VAL A 25 4.38 -21.35 6.29
C VAL A 25 4.08 -21.02 4.82
N PRO A 26 4.72 -19.98 4.23
CA PRO A 26 4.43 -19.60 2.86
C PRO A 26 5.02 -20.59 1.86
N VAL A 27 4.38 -20.68 0.69
CA VAL A 27 4.85 -21.45 -0.47
C VAL A 27 5.46 -20.53 -1.53
N ALA A 28 6.07 -21.09 -2.57
CA ALA A 28 6.72 -20.30 -3.62
C ALA A 28 5.78 -19.27 -4.31
N ALA A 29 4.48 -19.58 -4.40
CA ALA A 29 3.47 -18.70 -4.99
C ALA A 29 3.09 -17.48 -4.11
N ASP A 30 3.55 -17.45 -2.86
CA ASP A 30 3.36 -16.34 -1.92
C ASP A 30 4.50 -15.30 -2.00
N ALA A 31 5.47 -15.52 -2.88
CA ALA A 31 6.59 -14.61 -3.08
C ALA A 31 6.10 -13.28 -3.66
N ILE A 32 6.59 -12.17 -3.11
CA ILE A 32 6.26 -10.81 -3.52
C ILE A 32 7.46 -10.19 -4.23
N GLU A 33 7.26 -9.68 -5.44
CA GLU A 33 8.29 -8.89 -6.13
C GLU A 33 8.39 -7.51 -5.49
N VAL A 34 9.49 -7.27 -4.75
CA VAL A 34 9.69 -6.07 -3.94
C VAL A 34 10.85 -5.22 -4.43
N SER A 35 10.75 -3.91 -4.18
CA SER A 35 11.80 -2.91 -4.35
C SER A 35 11.82 -1.98 -3.13
N ASP A 36 12.89 -1.20 -2.95
CA ASP A 36 13.00 -0.20 -1.88
C ASP A 36 12.71 -0.76 -0.47
N VAL A 37 13.30 -1.93 -0.17
CA VAL A 37 13.03 -2.67 1.06
C VAL A 37 13.78 -2.05 2.24
N THR A 38 13.04 -1.74 3.30
CA THR A 38 13.57 -1.37 4.62
C THR A 38 13.04 -2.36 5.65
N LEU A 39 13.96 -3.08 6.32
CA LEU A 39 13.63 -4.03 7.37
C LEU A 39 14.16 -3.50 8.69
N THR A 40 13.27 -3.27 9.65
CA THR A 40 13.62 -2.86 11.01
C THR A 40 13.63 -4.11 11.89
N PRO A 41 14.79 -4.66 12.30
CA PRO A 41 14.86 -5.98 12.94
C PRO A 41 14.11 -6.07 14.27
N ILE A 42 14.05 -4.98 15.01
CA ILE A 42 13.39 -4.83 16.30
C ILE A 42 12.90 -3.40 16.44
N GLU A 43 11.70 -3.22 16.95
CA GLU A 43 11.09 -1.94 17.30
C GLU A 43 10.32 -2.11 18.61
N GLY A 44 10.24 -1.06 19.42
CA GLY A 44 9.59 -1.10 20.72
C GLY A 44 10.09 0.01 21.66
N ASP A 45 9.45 0.11 22.81
CA ASP A 45 9.75 1.05 23.86
C ASP A 45 10.73 0.42 24.84
N GLU A 46 11.63 1.26 25.35
CA GLU A 46 12.58 0.92 26.41
C GLU A 46 12.28 1.75 27.66
N VAL A 47 12.42 1.13 28.83
CA VAL A 47 12.28 1.80 30.13
C VAL A 47 13.61 1.73 30.88
N ASP A 48 14.06 2.88 31.39
CA ASP A 48 15.24 2.98 32.26
C ASP A 48 14.92 2.45 33.66
N GLN A 49 15.79 1.59 34.20
CA GLN A 49 15.58 1.01 35.53
C GLN A 49 15.73 2.04 36.68
N GLY A 50 16.33 3.21 36.43
CA GLY A 50 16.46 4.30 37.39
C GLY A 50 17.41 4.00 38.56
N VAL A 51 18.41 3.12 38.35
CA VAL A 51 19.30 2.64 39.43
C VAL A 51 20.20 3.78 39.91
N ILE A 52 19.97 4.25 41.15
CA ILE A 52 20.81 5.25 41.81
C ILE A 52 22.04 4.57 42.40
N ARG A 53 23.23 5.09 42.06
CA ARG A 53 24.54 4.60 42.55
C ARG A 53 25.27 5.73 43.29
N PRO A 54 26.24 5.44 44.18
CA PRO A 54 27.05 6.47 44.84
C PRO A 54 28.04 7.19 43.90
N TYR A 55 27.92 6.98 42.59
CA TYR A 55 28.70 7.59 41.52
C TYR A 55 27.81 7.77 40.27
N PHE A 56 28.20 8.68 39.38
CA PHE A 56 27.48 8.92 38.13
C PHE A 56 27.66 7.78 37.13
N GLY A 57 26.59 7.44 36.40
CA GLY A 57 26.58 6.44 35.33
C GLY A 57 25.15 6.19 34.82
N ALA A 58 25.02 5.60 33.63
CA ALA A 58 23.72 5.23 33.07
C ALA A 58 23.12 4.00 33.77
N SER A 59 21.79 3.91 33.82
CA SER A 59 21.09 2.70 34.24
C SER A 59 20.98 1.71 33.08
N GLU A 60 20.66 0.46 33.40
CA GLU A 60 20.21 -0.51 32.41
C GLU A 60 18.81 -0.15 31.92
N THR A 61 18.51 -0.45 30.66
CA THR A 61 17.16 -0.36 30.09
C THR A 61 16.56 -1.74 29.90
N ALA A 62 15.23 -1.83 29.89
CA ALA A 62 14.49 -3.03 29.55
C ALA A 62 13.50 -2.72 28.42
N LEU A 63 13.45 -3.60 27.41
CA LEU A 63 12.44 -3.56 26.35
C LEU A 63 11.07 -3.96 26.94
N VAL A 64 10.10 -3.07 26.86
CA VAL A 64 8.73 -3.30 27.39
C VAL A 64 7.71 -3.59 26.31
N THR A 65 8.00 -3.19 25.07
CA THR A 65 7.25 -3.61 23.87
C THR A 65 8.22 -4.16 22.84
N LEU A 66 7.74 -5.08 21.99
CA LEU A 66 8.60 -5.82 21.07
C LEU A 66 7.84 -6.23 19.80
N TYR A 67 8.15 -5.57 18.70
CA TYR A 67 7.57 -5.87 17.40
C TYR A 67 8.58 -5.64 16.27
N ARG A 68 8.13 -5.85 15.04
CA ARG A 68 8.94 -5.70 13.84
C ARG A 68 8.20 -4.90 12.78
N LYS A 69 8.96 -4.11 12.02
CA LYS A 69 8.46 -3.39 10.85
C LYS A 69 9.20 -3.80 9.58
N ILE A 70 8.46 -3.85 8.48
CA ILE A 70 9.04 -3.99 7.15
C ILE A 70 8.28 -3.07 6.19
N ALA A 71 9.02 -2.27 5.43
CA ALA A 71 8.49 -1.43 4.37
C ALA A 71 9.09 -1.85 3.03
N PHE A 72 8.27 -1.86 1.99
CA PHE A 72 8.72 -2.17 0.63
C PHE A 72 7.73 -1.65 -0.40
N SER A 73 8.20 -1.52 -1.64
CA SER A 73 7.40 -1.13 -2.78
C SER A 73 7.16 -2.29 -3.74
N VAL A 74 5.95 -2.39 -4.27
CA VAL A 74 5.53 -3.36 -5.29
C VAL A 74 5.10 -2.61 -6.55
N GLY A 75 5.36 -3.18 -7.71
CA GLY A 75 4.94 -2.60 -8.99
C GLY A 75 3.43 -2.33 -9.06
N PHE A 76 3.04 -1.15 -9.51
CA PHE A 76 1.63 -0.81 -9.75
C PHE A 76 1.24 -1.36 -11.13
N ALA A 77 0.77 -2.61 -11.13
CA ALA A 77 0.45 -3.37 -12.33
C ALA A 77 -0.83 -4.20 -12.11
N GLY A 78 -1.61 -4.39 -13.17
CA GLY A 78 -2.83 -5.22 -13.14
C GLY A 78 -2.51 -6.68 -13.45
N VAL A 79 -3.50 -7.40 -13.98
CA VAL A 79 -3.33 -8.80 -14.39
C VAL A 79 -3.28 -8.98 -15.91
N ALA A 80 -2.79 -10.13 -16.35
CA ALA A 80 -2.73 -10.47 -17.76
C ALA A 80 -4.14 -10.76 -18.28
N VAL A 81 -4.84 -11.69 -17.63
CA VAL A 81 -6.19 -12.11 -18.00
C VAL A 81 -7.17 -11.56 -16.95
N PRO A 82 -8.22 -10.82 -17.35
CA PRO A 82 -9.25 -10.37 -16.42
C PRO A 82 -9.84 -11.53 -15.60
N GLY A 83 -10.03 -11.31 -14.30
CA GLY A 83 -10.51 -12.33 -13.35
C GLY A 83 -9.41 -13.17 -12.69
N ASP A 84 -8.14 -12.98 -13.09
CA ASP A 84 -7.01 -13.39 -12.27
C ASP A 84 -6.83 -12.45 -11.06
N LEU A 85 -6.25 -12.97 -9.98
CA LEU A 85 -5.90 -12.18 -8.81
C LEU A 85 -4.53 -11.50 -9.01
N PRO A 86 -4.42 -10.17 -8.82
CA PRO A 86 -3.14 -9.48 -8.83
C PRO A 86 -2.15 -10.05 -7.81
N GLY A 87 -0.84 -10.02 -8.12
CA GLY A 87 0.20 -10.48 -7.20
C GLY A 87 0.22 -9.77 -5.84
N TRP A 88 -0.27 -8.53 -5.77
CA TRP A 88 -0.37 -7.72 -4.55
C TRP A 88 -1.68 -7.92 -3.76
N THR A 89 -2.56 -8.85 -4.16
CA THR A 89 -3.87 -9.10 -3.52
C THR A 89 -3.75 -9.31 -2.01
N THR A 90 -2.84 -10.19 -1.59
CA THR A 90 -2.61 -10.53 -0.18
C THR A 90 -2.22 -9.30 0.66
N LEU A 91 -1.46 -8.37 0.07
CA LEU A 91 -0.99 -7.18 0.76
C LEU A 91 -2.13 -6.19 1.02
N MET A 92 -3.04 -6.02 0.05
CA MET A 92 -4.21 -5.15 0.20
C MET A 92 -5.15 -5.63 1.30
N ARG A 93 -5.31 -6.95 1.44
CA ARG A 93 -6.13 -7.56 2.51
C ARG A 93 -5.63 -7.19 3.90
N ALA A 94 -4.32 -7.24 4.09
CA ALA A 94 -3.67 -6.78 5.32
C ALA A 94 -3.67 -5.26 5.51
N CYS A 95 -4.12 -4.50 4.50
CA CYS A 95 -4.33 -3.06 4.55
C CYS A 95 -5.82 -2.69 4.71
N ALA A 96 -6.64 -3.56 5.31
CA ALA A 96 -8.07 -3.33 5.48
C ALA A 96 -8.84 -3.09 4.16
N ALA A 97 -8.48 -3.85 3.11
CA ALA A 97 -9.29 -3.97 1.89
C ALA A 97 -9.90 -5.35 1.75
N SER A 98 -11.17 -5.42 1.37
CA SER A 98 -11.81 -6.62 0.84
C SER A 98 -11.26 -6.97 -0.55
N VAL A 99 -11.51 -8.20 -0.99
CA VAL A 99 -11.22 -8.68 -2.34
C VAL A 99 -12.44 -9.42 -2.86
N THR A 100 -13.03 -8.91 -3.93
CA THR A 100 -14.12 -9.57 -4.65
C THR A 100 -13.61 -9.91 -6.05
N ASN A 101 -13.39 -11.19 -6.32
CA ASN A 101 -12.95 -11.65 -7.63
C ASN A 101 -14.10 -12.24 -8.43
N THR A 102 -14.24 -11.81 -9.68
CA THR A 102 -15.12 -12.43 -10.68
C THR A 102 -14.25 -13.13 -11.72
N PRO A 103 -14.14 -14.47 -11.70
CA PRO A 103 -13.29 -15.19 -12.63
C PRO A 103 -13.77 -15.09 -14.09
N ALA A 104 -12.82 -15.06 -15.04
CA ALA A 104 -13.13 -15.28 -16.44
C ALA A 104 -13.63 -16.72 -16.69
N PRO A 105 -14.48 -16.96 -17.71
CA PRO A 105 -14.97 -16.01 -18.72
C PRO A 105 -16.31 -15.32 -18.35
N GLY A 106 -16.62 -15.16 -17.05
CA GLY A 106 -17.87 -14.52 -16.62
C GLY A 106 -18.03 -13.06 -17.11
N PRO A 107 -19.26 -12.56 -17.30
CA PRO A 107 -19.48 -11.16 -17.62
C PRO A 107 -18.95 -10.28 -16.48
N GLY A 108 -18.11 -9.29 -16.81
CA GLY A 108 -17.49 -8.41 -15.81
C GLY A 108 -16.32 -9.05 -15.05
N ALA A 109 -15.64 -10.04 -15.64
CA ALA A 109 -14.45 -10.64 -15.04
C ALA A 109 -13.42 -9.57 -14.62
N GLY A 110 -12.90 -9.70 -13.40
CA GLY A 110 -12.01 -8.73 -12.77
C GLY A 110 -11.99 -8.86 -11.25
N THR A 111 -11.01 -8.23 -10.62
CA THR A 111 -10.90 -8.16 -9.16
C THR A 111 -11.21 -6.76 -8.67
N VAL A 112 -12.08 -6.64 -7.67
CA VAL A 112 -12.42 -5.37 -7.01
C VAL A 112 -11.94 -5.41 -5.56
N PHE A 113 -11.27 -4.33 -5.15
CA PHE A 113 -10.86 -4.07 -3.78
C PHE A 113 -11.63 -2.86 -3.26
N ALA A 114 -12.21 -3.00 -2.07
CA ALA A 114 -12.95 -1.94 -1.40
C ALA A 114 -12.57 -1.91 0.08
N PRO A 115 -12.63 -0.75 0.75
CA PRO A 115 -12.32 -0.64 2.17
C PRO A 115 -13.18 -1.59 3.02
N VAL A 116 -12.66 -2.03 4.16
CA VAL A 116 -13.44 -2.73 5.20
C VAL A 116 -13.18 -2.11 6.57
N THR A 117 -14.17 -2.19 7.46
CA THR A 117 -14.02 -1.83 8.88
C THR A 117 -13.76 -3.07 9.74
N ASP A 118 -14.56 -4.10 9.51
CA ASP A 118 -14.53 -5.35 10.28
C ASP A 118 -13.88 -6.48 9.47
N GLY A 119 -13.47 -7.54 10.17
CA GLY A 119 -12.87 -8.71 9.52
C GLY A 119 -11.54 -8.39 8.83
N VAL A 120 -10.82 -7.38 9.31
CA VAL A 120 -9.50 -7.01 8.77
C VAL A 120 -8.54 -8.17 8.95
N GLU A 121 -8.04 -8.67 7.82
CA GLU A 121 -7.17 -9.84 7.79
C GLU A 121 -5.73 -9.47 8.18
N SER A 122 -4.99 -10.46 8.63
CA SER A 122 -3.56 -10.34 8.94
C SER A 122 -2.75 -11.31 8.08
N VAL A 123 -1.47 -11.04 7.96
CA VAL A 123 -0.54 -11.86 7.20
C VAL A 123 0.67 -12.27 8.03
N SER A 124 1.21 -13.44 7.70
CA SER A 124 2.55 -13.86 8.09
C SER A 124 3.54 -13.40 7.03
N ILE A 125 4.59 -12.70 7.43
CA ILE A 125 5.65 -12.21 6.52
C ILE A 125 6.95 -12.93 6.84
N TYR A 126 7.57 -13.47 5.79
CA TYR A 126 8.89 -14.08 5.81
C TYR A 126 9.82 -13.25 4.93
N ALA A 127 10.81 -12.60 5.53
CA ALA A 127 11.87 -11.91 4.80
C ALA A 127 13.19 -12.64 5.04
N THR A 128 13.74 -13.28 4.00
CA THR A 128 15.04 -13.97 4.09
C THR A 128 16.11 -13.12 3.44
N VAL A 129 17.11 -12.68 4.22
CA VAL A 129 18.28 -11.91 3.76
C VAL A 129 19.51 -12.79 3.82
N ASP A 130 19.95 -13.31 2.67
CA ASP A 130 21.15 -14.14 2.54
C ASP A 130 21.30 -15.21 3.65
N GLY A 131 20.23 -16.00 3.81
CA GLY A 131 20.14 -17.07 4.81
C GLY A 131 19.68 -16.64 6.20
N MET A 132 19.50 -15.34 6.50
CA MET A 132 18.87 -14.88 7.74
C MET A 132 17.37 -14.68 7.54
N LEU A 133 16.54 -15.45 8.24
CA LEU A 133 15.10 -15.38 8.15
C LEU A 133 14.51 -14.52 9.27
N TYR A 134 13.83 -13.46 8.87
CA TYR A 134 13.01 -12.59 9.70
C TYR A 134 11.54 -12.95 9.49
N LYS A 135 10.84 -13.26 10.57
CA LYS A 135 9.41 -13.59 10.55
C LYS A 135 8.60 -12.53 11.27
N MET A 136 7.37 -12.35 10.83
CA MET A 136 6.34 -11.53 11.47
C MET A 136 5.02 -12.30 11.41
N ALA A 137 4.27 -12.30 12.50
CA ALA A 137 2.90 -12.80 12.56
C ALA A 137 1.94 -11.64 12.82
N GLY A 138 0.66 -11.81 12.52
CA GLY A 138 -0.37 -10.82 12.80
C GLY A 138 -0.13 -9.49 12.06
N ALA A 139 0.61 -9.50 10.94
CA ALA A 139 1.06 -8.28 10.34
C ALA A 139 -0.07 -7.56 9.59
N ARG A 140 -0.18 -6.26 9.80
CA ARG A 140 -1.12 -5.35 9.13
C ARG A 140 -0.38 -4.08 8.69
N ALA A 141 -0.93 -3.36 7.71
CA ALA A 141 -0.23 -2.28 7.05
C ALA A 141 -1.11 -1.09 6.65
N ASN A 142 -0.42 0.00 6.35
CA ASN A 142 -0.93 1.03 5.47
C ASN A 142 -0.33 0.87 4.07
N VAL A 143 -1.07 1.32 3.04
CA VAL A 143 -0.62 1.31 1.65
C VAL A 143 -0.84 2.67 0.99
N LYS A 144 0.12 3.06 0.14
CA LYS A 144 0.06 4.26 -0.69
C LYS A 144 0.36 3.93 -2.15
N ALA A 145 -0.19 4.71 -3.07
CA ALA A 145 0.23 4.75 -4.46
C ALA A 145 0.78 6.13 -4.83
N GLN A 146 1.88 6.12 -5.57
CA GLN A 146 2.39 7.29 -6.28
C GLN A 146 2.40 6.98 -7.78
N VAL A 147 1.70 7.82 -8.54
CA VAL A 147 1.50 7.68 -9.98
C VAL A 147 1.93 8.98 -10.65
N ASP A 148 3.25 9.14 -10.78
CA ASP A 148 3.88 10.36 -11.28
C ASP A 148 4.30 10.22 -12.73
N ALA A 149 4.05 11.26 -13.53
CA ALA A 149 4.44 11.30 -14.94
C ALA A 149 5.95 11.06 -15.11
N LYS A 150 6.32 10.31 -16.16
CA LYS A 150 7.71 9.92 -16.48
C LYS A 150 8.35 8.97 -15.44
N GLN A 151 7.57 8.40 -14.52
CA GLN A 151 8.02 7.39 -13.57
C GLN A 151 7.31 6.05 -13.78
N ILE A 152 7.81 5.03 -13.09
CA ILE A 152 7.11 3.75 -12.91
C ILE A 152 6.30 3.84 -11.60
N PRO A 153 4.97 3.68 -11.64
CA PRO A 153 4.14 3.77 -10.45
C PRO A 153 4.35 2.56 -9.54
N LYS A 154 4.24 2.78 -8.23
CA LYS A 154 4.45 1.76 -7.19
C LYS A 154 3.39 1.85 -6.11
N TRP A 155 3.02 0.69 -5.58
CA TRP A 155 2.40 0.55 -4.27
C TRP A 155 3.48 0.56 -3.21
N GLN A 156 3.32 1.36 -2.16
CA GLN A 156 4.27 1.47 -1.05
C GLN A 156 3.57 0.98 0.21
N TYR A 157 4.13 -0.06 0.84
CA TYR A 157 3.57 -0.68 2.03
C TYR A 157 4.48 -0.45 3.24
N GLU A 158 3.88 -0.24 4.40
CA GLU A 158 4.56 -0.29 5.70
C GLU A 158 3.79 -1.25 6.62
N PHE A 159 4.39 -2.41 6.88
CA PHE A 159 3.83 -3.44 7.75
C PHE A 159 4.38 -3.31 9.17
N THR A 160 3.50 -3.50 10.13
CA THR A 160 3.82 -3.75 11.53
C THR A 160 3.29 -5.14 11.90
N GLY A 161 4.04 -5.90 12.68
CA GLY A 161 3.65 -7.24 13.11
C GLY A 161 4.51 -7.72 14.27
N SER A 162 4.09 -8.82 14.91
CA SER A 162 4.75 -9.34 16.10
C SER A 162 6.17 -9.80 15.79
N PHE A 163 7.07 -9.61 16.76
CA PHE A 163 8.44 -10.06 16.64
C PHE A 163 8.53 -11.59 16.76
N LEU A 164 9.33 -12.19 15.89
CA LEU A 164 9.83 -13.55 16.08
C LEU A 164 11.36 -13.56 16.02
N PRO A 165 12.03 -14.43 16.80
CA PRO A 165 13.47 -14.58 16.74
C PRO A 165 13.96 -14.87 15.33
N VAL A 166 15.05 -14.18 14.97
CA VAL A 166 15.72 -14.38 13.68
C VAL A 166 16.41 -15.74 13.71
N VAL A 167 16.31 -16.48 12.60
CA VAL A 167 16.93 -17.81 12.48
C VAL A 167 17.75 -17.89 11.19
N ASP A 168 18.85 -18.63 11.21
CA ASP A 168 19.56 -18.98 9.99
C ASP A 168 18.82 -20.12 9.27
N VAL A 169 18.75 -20.03 7.94
CA VAL A 169 18.21 -21.06 7.05
C VAL A 169 19.28 -21.52 6.08
N GLY A 170 19.31 -22.83 5.81
CA GLY A 170 20.34 -23.46 4.97
C GLY A 170 20.25 -23.10 3.48
N ALA A 171 19.12 -22.54 3.03
CA ALA A 171 18.92 -22.10 1.66
C ALA A 171 17.94 -20.92 1.58
N MET A 172 18.03 -20.14 0.51
CA MET A 172 17.00 -19.16 0.16
C MET A 172 15.68 -19.89 -0.17
N PRO A 173 14.52 -19.31 0.17
CA PRO A 173 13.24 -19.92 -0.17
C PRO A 173 13.04 -19.97 -1.69
N ALA A 174 12.25 -20.95 -2.15
CA ALA A 174 11.76 -20.95 -3.52
C ALA A 174 10.79 -19.78 -3.74
N VAL A 175 10.84 -19.15 -4.92
CA VAL A 175 10.02 -17.98 -5.26
C VAL A 175 9.38 -18.16 -6.64
N ASN A 176 8.14 -17.71 -6.79
CA ASN A 176 7.43 -17.64 -8.06
C ASN A 176 6.75 -16.27 -8.21
N TYR A 177 7.25 -15.45 -9.14
CA TYR A 177 6.72 -14.12 -9.43
C TYR A 177 5.79 -14.07 -10.65
N SER A 178 5.24 -15.21 -11.10
CA SER A 178 4.40 -15.26 -12.32
C SER A 178 3.15 -14.38 -12.26
N LYS A 179 2.70 -13.98 -11.06
CA LYS A 179 1.57 -13.04 -10.86
C LYS A 179 1.95 -11.57 -11.00
N PHE A 180 3.24 -11.23 -11.07
CA PHE A 180 3.71 -9.86 -11.19
C PHE A 180 4.02 -9.53 -12.65
N LEU A 181 3.20 -8.66 -13.22
CA LEU A 181 3.47 -8.08 -14.52
C LEU A 181 4.42 -6.90 -14.40
N ARG A 182 5.18 -6.66 -15.47
CA ARG A 182 6.01 -5.45 -15.57
C ARG A 182 5.10 -4.20 -15.52
N PRO A 183 5.30 -3.29 -14.56
CA PRO A 183 4.55 -2.04 -14.50
C PRO A 183 4.79 -1.17 -15.73
N LEU A 184 3.75 -0.45 -16.16
CA LEU A 184 3.83 0.47 -17.28
C LEU A 184 4.29 1.85 -16.79
N GLY A 185 5.04 2.58 -17.63
CA GLY A 185 5.39 3.96 -17.32
C GLY A 185 4.17 4.88 -17.38
N VAL A 186 4.10 5.85 -16.48
CA VAL A 186 3.05 6.88 -16.46
C VAL A 186 3.28 7.86 -17.61
N ASN A 187 2.40 7.82 -18.60
CA ASN A 187 2.41 8.66 -19.78
C ASN A 187 1.02 8.71 -20.43
N LYS A 188 0.85 9.52 -21.47
CA LYS A 188 -0.43 9.71 -22.18
C LYS A 188 -1.03 8.41 -22.75
N LEU A 189 -0.20 7.42 -23.07
CA LEU A 189 -0.68 6.14 -23.63
C LEU A 189 -1.25 5.22 -22.55
N ASN A 190 -0.65 5.23 -21.36
CA ASN A 190 -0.94 4.26 -20.31
C ASN A 190 -1.70 4.84 -19.11
N THR A 191 -1.91 6.16 -19.01
CA THR A 191 -2.56 6.76 -17.83
C THR A 191 -3.51 7.87 -18.20
N SER A 192 -4.70 7.86 -17.61
CA SER A 192 -5.67 8.95 -17.64
C SER A 192 -6.24 9.21 -16.24
N LEU A 193 -6.61 10.47 -15.98
CA LEU A 193 -7.29 10.86 -14.75
C LEU A 193 -8.43 11.83 -15.07
N VAL A 194 -9.59 11.56 -14.49
CA VAL A 194 -10.78 12.40 -14.54
C VAL A 194 -11.18 12.78 -13.11
N LEU A 195 -11.34 14.07 -12.85
CA LEU A 195 -11.80 14.62 -11.57
C LEU A 195 -13.00 15.52 -11.82
N ASP A 196 -14.16 15.19 -11.27
CA ASP A 196 -15.41 15.93 -11.52
C ASP A 196 -15.75 16.13 -13.01
N GLY A 197 -15.56 15.07 -13.80
CA GLY A 197 -15.72 15.08 -15.26
C GLY A 197 -14.61 15.83 -16.02
N PHE A 198 -13.67 16.49 -15.34
CA PHE A 198 -12.55 17.17 -15.97
C PHE A 198 -11.39 16.19 -16.22
N ALA A 199 -11.06 15.98 -17.49
CA ALA A 199 -9.90 15.20 -17.90
C ALA A 199 -8.61 16.00 -17.66
N ALA A 200 -7.90 15.65 -16.59
CA ALA A 200 -6.78 16.44 -16.11
C ALA A 200 -5.48 16.13 -16.87
N ALA A 201 -4.75 17.18 -17.25
CA ALA A 201 -3.36 17.06 -17.71
C ALA A 201 -2.43 16.87 -16.48
N CYS A 202 -2.53 15.68 -15.88
CA CYS A 202 -1.87 15.33 -14.63
C CYS A 202 -0.36 15.16 -14.76
N ASN A 203 0.35 15.73 -13.81
CA ASN A 203 1.77 15.46 -13.56
C ASN A 203 1.95 14.42 -12.44
N SER A 204 1.10 14.45 -11.40
CA SER A 204 1.16 13.48 -10.30
C SER A 204 -0.21 13.15 -9.74
N PHE A 205 -0.33 11.92 -9.27
CA PHE A 205 -1.44 11.45 -8.47
C PHE A 205 -0.89 10.67 -7.27
N ALA A 206 -1.34 11.03 -6.07
CA ALA A 206 -1.04 10.31 -4.86
C ALA A 206 -2.33 9.80 -4.22
N PHE A 207 -2.27 8.60 -3.67
CA PHE A 207 -3.36 7.95 -2.96
C PHE A 207 -2.81 7.27 -1.71
N ASP A 208 -3.46 7.47 -0.58
CA ASP A 208 -3.11 6.90 0.71
C ASP A 208 -4.38 6.34 1.34
N PHE A 209 -4.34 5.05 1.73
CA PHE A 209 -5.43 4.47 2.50
C PHE A 209 -5.61 5.20 3.83
N GLY A 210 -4.52 5.69 4.43
CA GLY A 210 -4.54 6.42 5.69
C GLY A 210 -4.91 5.55 6.90
N ASN A 211 -4.56 4.26 6.85
CA ASN A 211 -4.76 3.33 7.96
C ASN A 211 -3.91 3.74 9.16
N GLN A 212 -4.52 3.77 10.34
CA GLN A 212 -3.84 3.94 11.63
C GLN A 212 -3.48 2.55 12.16
N VAL A 213 -2.28 2.08 11.85
CA VAL A 213 -1.76 0.78 12.30
C VAL A 213 -1.14 0.96 13.68
N VAL A 214 -1.67 0.26 14.68
CA VAL A 214 -1.24 0.37 16.08
C VAL A 214 -0.84 -1.01 16.59
N LYS A 215 0.35 -1.11 17.18
CA LYS A 215 0.73 -2.27 17.97
C LYS A 215 0.07 -2.18 19.34
N GLN A 216 -0.71 -3.19 19.71
CA GLN A 216 -1.23 -3.34 21.07
C GLN A 216 -0.36 -4.33 21.83
N ASP A 217 0.35 -3.81 22.83
CA ASP A 217 1.19 -4.56 23.76
C ASP A 217 0.65 -4.33 25.17
N LEU A 218 -0.42 -5.06 25.51
CA LEU A 218 -1.06 -5.03 26.82
C LEU A 218 -0.83 -6.37 27.52
N MET A 219 -1.11 -6.43 28.82
CA MET A 219 -1.13 -7.72 29.53
C MET A 219 -2.11 -8.68 28.85
N ASN A 220 -1.62 -9.83 28.40
CA ASN A 220 -2.35 -10.87 27.66
C ASN A 220 -2.80 -10.49 26.22
N VAL A 221 -2.42 -9.33 25.69
CA VAL A 221 -2.74 -8.92 24.32
C VAL A 221 -1.48 -8.48 23.60
N ASP A 222 -1.13 -9.19 22.53
CA ASP A 222 -0.05 -8.88 21.60
C ASP A 222 -0.64 -8.98 20.19
N THR A 223 -1.20 -7.88 19.69
CA THR A 223 -1.75 -7.81 18.33
C THR A 223 -1.33 -6.53 17.63
N THR A 224 -1.51 -6.49 16.31
CA THR A 224 -1.36 -5.27 15.51
C THR A 224 -2.71 -4.96 14.89
N GLU A 225 -3.35 -3.85 15.24
CA GLU A 225 -4.70 -3.50 14.80
C GLU A 225 -4.68 -2.30 13.85
N ILE A 226 -5.68 -2.22 12.96
CA ILE A 226 -6.00 -0.99 12.23
C ILE A 226 -7.17 -0.34 12.96
N THR A 227 -6.89 0.73 13.71
CA THR A 227 -7.87 1.35 14.63
C THR A 227 -8.68 2.47 13.99
N GLY A 228 -8.31 2.88 12.79
CA GLY A 228 -8.99 3.91 12.04
C GLY A 228 -8.42 4.06 10.64
N ARG A 229 -9.17 4.75 9.79
CA ARG A 229 -8.76 5.05 8.42
C ARG A 229 -9.22 6.45 8.05
N ALA A 230 -8.33 7.21 7.43
CA ALA A 230 -8.66 8.50 6.82
C ALA A 230 -7.98 8.59 5.45
N SER A 231 -8.64 8.05 4.43
CA SER A 231 -8.07 7.97 3.09
C SER A 231 -7.94 9.36 2.46
N THR A 232 -6.76 9.64 1.91
CA THR A 232 -6.44 10.93 1.31
C THR A 232 -5.73 10.75 -0.01
N GLY A 233 -5.72 11.80 -0.82
CA GLY A 233 -4.95 11.81 -2.05
C GLY A 233 -4.60 13.23 -2.47
N SER A 234 -3.92 13.34 -3.60
CA SER A 234 -3.69 14.64 -4.23
C SER A 234 -3.54 14.46 -5.74
N VAL A 235 -4.04 15.42 -6.49
CA VAL A 235 -3.86 15.49 -7.94
C VAL A 235 -3.15 16.78 -8.28
N THR A 236 -2.01 16.69 -8.99
CA THR A 236 -1.35 17.87 -9.55
C THR A 236 -1.51 17.88 -11.07
N PHE A 237 -2.05 18.96 -11.61
CA PHE A 237 -2.31 19.11 -13.04
C PHE A 237 -2.16 20.56 -13.48
N ARG A 238 -2.12 20.80 -14.79
CA ARG A 238 -2.07 22.16 -15.34
C ARG A 238 -3.31 22.94 -14.93
N ASN A 239 -3.11 24.11 -14.35
CA ASN A 239 -4.23 24.93 -13.90
C ASN A 239 -5.07 25.39 -15.11
N THR A 240 -6.37 25.55 -14.89
CA THR A 240 -7.32 26.04 -15.89
C THR A 240 -7.94 27.35 -15.46
N SER A 241 -8.58 28.05 -16.41
CA SER A 241 -9.34 29.25 -16.06
C SER A 241 -10.50 28.91 -15.12
N VAL A 242 -10.88 29.87 -14.28
CA VAL A 242 -12.03 29.77 -13.37
C VAL A 242 -13.33 29.47 -14.14
N ALA A 243 -13.48 29.99 -15.36
CA ALA A 243 -14.62 29.74 -16.23
C ALA A 243 -14.71 28.27 -16.70
N THR A 244 -13.56 27.58 -16.83
CA THR A 244 -13.52 26.15 -17.15
C THR A 244 -13.87 25.31 -15.93
N LYS A 245 -13.20 25.56 -14.80
CA LYS A 245 -13.49 24.91 -13.53
C LYS A 245 -12.92 25.74 -12.37
N ASN A 246 -13.77 26.09 -11.41
CA ASN A 246 -13.36 26.91 -10.27
C ASN A 246 -12.95 26.03 -9.07
N TRP A 247 -11.74 25.47 -9.13
CA TRP A 247 -11.19 24.60 -8.08
C TRP A 247 -11.13 25.26 -6.69
N ILE A 248 -10.88 26.58 -6.65
CA ILE A 248 -10.76 27.35 -5.41
C ILE A 248 -12.12 27.45 -4.72
N GLU A 249 -13.17 27.76 -5.47
CA GLU A 249 -14.53 27.83 -4.95
C GLU A 249 -15.05 26.45 -4.52
N MET A 250 -14.74 25.41 -5.30
CA MET A 250 -15.05 24.03 -4.93
C MET A 250 -14.37 23.64 -3.61
N ALA A 251 -13.13 24.09 -3.38
CA ALA A 251 -12.44 23.88 -2.12
C ALA A 251 -13.07 24.70 -0.97
N ARG A 252 -13.47 25.95 -1.23
CA ARG A 252 -14.13 26.83 -0.23
C ARG A 252 -15.43 26.24 0.27
N GLU A 253 -16.22 25.66 -0.63
CA GLU A 253 -17.50 25.01 -0.32
C GLU A 253 -17.33 23.53 0.09
N GLY A 254 -16.12 22.98 0.03
CA GLY A 254 -15.83 21.59 0.39
C GLY A 254 -16.57 20.57 -0.47
N VAL A 255 -16.71 20.86 -1.78
CA VAL A 255 -17.46 20.05 -2.75
C VAL A 255 -16.85 18.64 -2.83
N LYS A 256 -17.73 17.64 -2.95
CA LYS A 256 -17.37 16.23 -3.13
C LYS A 256 -17.65 15.82 -4.56
N VAL A 257 -16.66 15.25 -5.23
CA VAL A 257 -16.73 14.96 -6.66
C VAL A 257 -16.24 13.55 -6.99
N PRO A 258 -16.66 12.95 -8.12
CA PRO A 258 -16.11 11.69 -8.55
C PRO A 258 -14.65 11.84 -9.01
N LEU A 259 -13.83 10.85 -8.70
CA LEU A 259 -12.47 10.67 -9.19
C LEU A 259 -12.35 9.32 -9.90
N LEU A 260 -11.66 9.31 -11.03
CA LEU A 260 -11.27 8.11 -11.74
C LEU A 260 -9.83 8.24 -12.27
N LEU A 261 -8.92 7.43 -11.76
CA LEU A 261 -7.61 7.17 -12.34
C LEU A 261 -7.64 5.82 -13.05
N THR A 262 -7.26 5.78 -14.32
CA THR A 262 -7.01 4.53 -15.04
C THR A 262 -5.54 4.48 -15.43
N HIS A 263 -4.83 3.46 -14.98
CA HIS A 263 -3.46 3.17 -15.42
C HIS A 263 -3.39 1.77 -16.01
N GLY A 264 -3.02 1.66 -17.27
CA GLY A 264 -3.09 0.43 -18.03
C GLY A 264 -3.35 0.71 -19.49
N ARG A 265 -3.44 -0.36 -20.29
CA ARG A 265 -3.85 -0.24 -21.69
C ARG A 265 -5.31 -0.63 -21.81
N VAL A 266 -6.07 0.18 -22.55
CA VAL A 266 -7.41 -0.23 -22.97
C VAL A 266 -7.26 -1.48 -23.83
N VAL A 267 -7.80 -2.60 -23.33
CA VAL A 267 -7.81 -3.87 -24.03
C VAL A 267 -8.88 -3.80 -25.11
N SER A 268 -8.49 -3.70 -26.38
CA SER A 268 -9.42 -3.80 -27.51
C SER A 268 -9.61 -5.24 -28.00
N ASN A 269 -8.70 -6.15 -27.63
CA ASN A 269 -8.74 -7.58 -27.94
C ASN A 269 -8.65 -8.41 -26.65
N PRO A 270 -9.59 -9.32 -26.36
CA PRO A 270 -9.57 -10.17 -25.16
C PRO A 270 -8.30 -11.00 -24.94
N ALA A 271 -7.47 -11.19 -25.98
CA ALA A 271 -6.18 -11.88 -25.90
C ALA A 271 -5.02 -10.99 -25.42
N ASP A 272 -5.18 -9.67 -25.39
CA ASP A 272 -4.13 -8.73 -24.97
C ASP A 272 -4.13 -8.59 -23.44
N THR A 273 -2.93 -8.46 -22.86
CA THR A 273 -2.78 -8.30 -21.42
C THR A 273 -3.38 -6.98 -20.96
N SER A 274 -4.32 -7.05 -20.00
CA SER A 274 -4.96 -5.82 -19.51
C SER A 274 -3.97 -4.90 -18.82
N ASN A 275 -3.16 -5.48 -17.92
CA ASN A 275 -2.22 -4.77 -17.04
C ASN A 275 -2.80 -3.42 -16.58
N THR A 276 -4.08 -3.43 -16.22
CA THR A 276 -4.85 -2.23 -15.91
C THR A 276 -5.18 -2.23 -14.44
N VAL A 277 -4.97 -1.10 -13.80
CA VAL A 277 -5.39 -0.80 -12.44
C VAL A 277 -6.17 0.51 -12.49
N VAL A 278 -7.36 0.48 -11.92
CA VAL A 278 -8.23 1.66 -11.82
C VAL A 278 -8.39 1.99 -10.35
N ILE A 279 -8.24 3.28 -9.99
CA ILE A 279 -8.62 3.80 -8.68
C ILE A 279 -9.79 4.73 -8.90
N SER A 280 -10.89 4.47 -8.21
CA SER A 280 -12.10 5.27 -8.29
C SER A 280 -12.55 5.70 -6.91
N ALA A 281 -13.16 6.87 -6.83
CA ALA A 281 -13.83 7.33 -5.62
C ALA A 281 -15.10 8.11 -6.00
N PRO A 282 -16.26 7.80 -5.41
CA PRO A 282 -17.49 8.51 -5.74
C PRO A 282 -17.53 9.93 -5.16
N LEU A 283 -16.95 10.14 -3.98
CA LEU A 283 -16.98 11.39 -3.23
C LEU A 283 -15.58 11.80 -2.75
N ALA A 284 -14.73 12.21 -3.68
CA ALA A 284 -13.47 12.89 -3.36
C ALA A 284 -13.74 14.36 -3.00
N GLN A 285 -13.62 14.71 -1.72
CA GLN A 285 -13.76 16.08 -1.25
C GLN A 285 -12.55 16.91 -1.65
N ILE A 286 -12.80 18.03 -2.31
CA ILE A 286 -11.77 18.99 -2.73
C ILE A 286 -11.23 19.74 -1.51
N GLY A 287 -9.93 19.63 -1.28
CA GLY A 287 -9.20 20.36 -0.25
C GLY A 287 -8.58 21.66 -0.76
N LYS A 288 -7.92 22.40 0.14
CA LYS A 288 -7.28 23.68 -0.16
C LYS A 288 -6.19 23.52 -1.24
N PRO A 289 -6.37 24.07 -2.45
CA PRO A 289 -5.39 23.90 -3.51
C PRO A 289 -4.13 24.74 -3.25
N THR A 290 -3.01 24.28 -3.79
CA THR A 290 -1.75 25.02 -3.84
C THR A 290 -1.30 25.17 -5.29
N PHE A 291 -0.52 26.22 -5.57
CA PHE A 291 0.05 26.45 -6.89
C PHE A 291 1.53 26.10 -6.91
N SER A 292 1.98 25.60 -8.04
CA SER A 292 3.39 25.40 -8.35
C SER A 292 3.64 25.78 -9.82
N GLU A 293 4.89 25.74 -10.23
CA GLU A 293 5.31 26.02 -11.59
C GLU A 293 6.13 24.84 -12.11
N GLN A 294 5.93 24.48 -13.38
CA GLN A 294 6.70 23.48 -14.09
C GLN A 294 6.81 23.87 -15.56
N ASP A 295 8.04 23.96 -16.07
CA ASP A 295 8.35 24.29 -17.47
C ASP A 295 7.70 25.61 -17.95
N GLY A 296 7.61 26.61 -17.07
CA GLY A 296 6.94 27.89 -17.28
C GLY A 296 5.41 27.85 -17.20
N ILE A 297 4.81 26.69 -16.85
CA ILE A 297 3.36 26.49 -16.79
C ILE A 297 2.90 26.45 -15.34
N GLN A 298 1.83 27.19 -15.02
CA GLN A 298 1.21 27.12 -13.71
C GLN A 298 0.52 25.76 -13.51
N MET A 299 0.91 25.08 -12.45
CA MET A 299 0.31 23.84 -11.98
C MET A 299 -0.54 24.13 -10.74
N ILE A 300 -1.63 23.37 -10.59
CA ILE A 300 -2.45 23.35 -9.39
C ILE A 300 -2.35 21.97 -8.76
N THR A 301 -2.13 21.92 -7.45
CA THR A 301 -2.25 20.69 -6.66
C THR A 301 -3.53 20.77 -5.85
N VAL A 302 -4.40 19.79 -6.05
CA VAL A 302 -5.68 19.67 -5.35
C VAL A 302 -5.59 18.49 -4.39
N PRO A 303 -5.51 18.74 -3.06
CA PRO A 303 -5.63 17.68 -2.05
C PRO A 303 -7.05 17.11 -2.06
N LEU A 304 -7.17 15.81 -1.80
CA LEU A 304 -8.43 15.09 -1.76
C LEU A 304 -8.59 14.36 -0.42
N ARG A 305 -9.81 14.35 0.11
CA ARG A 305 -10.24 13.40 1.16
C ARG A 305 -11.32 12.50 0.57
N TYR A 306 -11.18 11.18 0.71
CA TYR A 306 -12.18 10.25 0.21
C TYR A 306 -13.25 10.03 1.27
N ILE A 307 -14.50 10.36 0.94
CA ILE A 307 -15.63 10.33 1.86
C ILE A 307 -16.51 9.14 1.50
N PRO A 308 -16.90 8.28 2.46
CA PRO A 308 -17.85 7.22 2.17
C PRO A 308 -19.22 7.80 1.87
N THR A 309 -20.03 7.09 1.09
CA THR A 309 -21.45 7.40 0.96
C THR A 309 -22.21 6.82 2.15
N ASN A 310 -23.54 6.89 2.12
CA ASN A 310 -24.40 6.27 3.12
C ASN A 310 -24.38 4.73 3.06
N ALA A 311 -23.78 4.12 2.03
CA ALA A 311 -23.58 2.67 1.97
C ALA A 311 -22.45 2.20 2.91
N GLY A 312 -21.52 3.09 3.27
CA GLY A 312 -20.39 2.80 4.13
C GLY A 312 -19.30 1.97 3.44
N ASN A 313 -18.04 2.16 3.86
CA ASN A 313 -16.88 1.42 3.33
C ASN A 313 -16.76 1.46 1.79
N ASP A 314 -17.20 2.55 1.16
CA ASP A 314 -17.25 2.75 -0.27
C ASP A 314 -16.58 4.06 -0.71
N GLU A 315 -15.71 4.61 0.15
CA GLU A 315 -14.98 5.85 -0.14
C GLU A 315 -14.04 5.74 -1.36
N TRP A 316 -13.59 4.53 -1.69
CA TRP A 316 -12.81 4.24 -2.89
C TRP A 316 -13.02 2.78 -3.33
N ALA A 317 -12.75 2.50 -4.59
CA ALA A 317 -12.64 1.15 -5.13
C ALA A 317 -11.44 1.07 -6.06
N ILE A 318 -10.69 -0.04 -5.97
CA ILE A 318 -9.58 -0.36 -6.87
C ILE A 318 -9.98 -1.56 -7.69
N THR A 319 -9.79 -1.52 -9.01
CA THR A 319 -10.03 -2.69 -9.86
C THR A 319 -8.78 -3.07 -10.63
N ALA A 320 -8.56 -4.36 -10.82
CA ALA A 320 -7.45 -4.90 -11.59
C ALA A 320 -7.85 -6.15 -12.39
#